data_AF-A0A968Q5E6-F1
#
_entry.id   AF-A0A968Q5E6-F1
#
_cell.length_a   1.000
_cell.length_b   1.000
_cell.length_c   1.000
_cell.angle_alpha   90.00
_cell.angle_beta   90.00
_cell.angle_gamma   90.00
#
_symmetry.space_group_name_H-M   'P 1'
#
loop_
_entity.id
_entity.type
_entity.pdbx_description
1 polymer ?
#
loop_
_entity_poly.entity_id
_entity_poly.type
_entity_poly.pdbx_seq_one_letter_code
_entity_poly.pdbx_strand_id
1 'polypeptide(L)'
;MRATDIMPIVESFLKQPLPVQFPTGLVSGNVDFVIDPDQPFSMQGMARVSEGTVVTRGLPEPLQELQGDVRFEHRTIQFEDVTARLGELTAEASGPLDLDQGYDFKGQINPFTVTQLSDLFEFDLPVATAGIFGADVTMTGPLNQPVIASQLQAQGPVVIDQVTFSELEAKATLKAPNLVIDSFQAIPQGGGAIAAAAFIPLVNQPSSP
;
A
#
# COMPACT_ATOMS: atom_id res chain seq x y z
N MET A 1 -3.86 -10.21 -22.94
CA MET A 1 -3.27 -8.94 -23.39
C MET A 1 -2.19 -8.54 -22.41
N ARG A 2 -1.19 -7.73 -22.79
CA ARG A 2 -0.19 -7.24 -21.83
C ARG A 2 -0.69 -5.97 -21.16
N ALA A 3 -0.31 -5.73 -19.91
CA ALA A 3 -0.67 -4.50 -19.19
C ALA A 3 -0.21 -3.24 -19.94
N THR A 4 0.98 -3.28 -20.55
CA THR A 4 1.55 -2.19 -21.37
C THR A 4 0.70 -1.81 -22.57
N ASP A 5 -0.12 -2.73 -23.09
CA ASP A 5 -0.97 -2.49 -24.25
C ASP A 5 -2.30 -1.83 -23.84
N ILE A 6 -2.71 -1.98 -22.57
CA ILE A 6 -4.01 -1.51 -22.05
C ILE A 6 -3.87 -0.16 -21.35
N MET A 7 -2.80 0.06 -20.57
CA MET A 7 -2.62 1.27 -19.78
C MET A 7 -2.79 2.59 -20.56
N PRO A 8 -2.24 2.75 -21.79
CA PRO A 8 -2.43 3.98 -22.56
C PRO A 8 -3.90 4.28 -22.88
N ILE A 9 -4.73 3.24 -23.06
CA ILE A 9 -6.15 3.38 -23.32
C ILE A 9 -6.84 3.91 -22.06
N VAL A 10 -6.58 3.30 -20.90
CA VAL A 10 -7.17 3.72 -19.62
C VAL A 10 -6.78 5.16 -19.29
N GLU A 11 -5.50 5.51 -19.41
CA GLU A 11 -4.98 6.85 -19.11
C GLU A 11 -5.62 7.93 -19.99
N SER A 12 -5.99 7.62 -21.24
CA SER A 12 -6.63 8.58 -22.14
C SER A 12 -8.00 9.07 -21.64
N PHE A 13 -8.65 8.33 -20.74
CA PHE A 13 -9.94 8.66 -20.17
C PHE A 13 -9.86 9.29 -18.77
N LEU A 14 -8.66 9.35 -18.18
CA LEU A 14 -8.46 9.96 -16.87
C LEU A 14 -8.19 11.45 -17.01
N LYS A 15 -8.83 12.26 -16.17
CA LYS A 15 -8.56 13.71 -16.09
C LYS A 15 -7.12 13.99 -15.62
N GLN A 16 -6.53 13.06 -14.87
CA GLN A 16 -5.16 13.12 -14.38
C GLN A 16 -4.54 11.73 -14.44
N PRO A 17 -3.26 11.58 -14.84
CA PRO A 17 -2.61 10.29 -14.90
C PRO A 17 -2.47 9.71 -13.49
N LEU A 18 -2.63 8.40 -13.35
CA LEU A 18 -2.34 7.73 -12.09
C LEU A 18 -0.84 7.83 -11.80
N PRO A 19 -0.43 7.99 -10.53
CA PRO A 19 0.98 8.08 -10.15
C PRO A 19 1.71 6.72 -10.16
N VAL A 20 1.26 5.77 -11.00
CA VAL A 20 1.75 4.40 -11.08
C VAL A 20 2.01 4.00 -12.53
N GLN A 21 2.94 3.08 -12.74
CA GLN A 21 3.26 2.48 -14.03
C GLN A 21 3.16 0.96 -13.92
N PHE A 22 2.75 0.30 -15.01
CA PHE A 22 2.67 -1.16 -15.09
C PHE A 22 3.60 -1.69 -16.19
N PRO A 23 4.90 -1.91 -15.91
CA PRO A 23 5.86 -2.34 -16.92
C PRO A 23 5.58 -3.74 -17.48
N THR A 24 5.03 -4.63 -16.65
CA THR A 24 4.69 -6.01 -17.03
C THR A 24 3.37 -6.43 -16.40
N GLY A 25 2.78 -7.47 -16.96
CA GLY A 25 1.54 -8.08 -16.46
C GLY A 25 0.73 -8.69 -17.59
N LEU A 26 0.11 -9.83 -17.30
CA LEU A 26 -0.85 -10.48 -18.18
C LEU A 26 -2.26 -10.14 -17.70
N VAL A 27 -3.08 -9.65 -18.63
CA VAL A 27 -4.48 -9.33 -18.37
C VAL A 27 -5.36 -10.22 -19.25
N SER A 28 -6.27 -10.94 -18.63
CA SER A 28 -7.28 -11.77 -19.29
C SER A 28 -8.67 -11.42 -18.77
N GLY A 29 -9.63 -11.17 -19.65
CA GLY A 29 -10.96 -10.75 -19.22
C GLY A 29 -11.79 -10.22 -20.37
N ASN A 30 -13.04 -9.90 -20.07
CA ASN A 30 -13.96 -9.23 -20.99
C ASN A 30 -14.46 -7.98 -20.27
N VAL A 31 -14.21 -6.82 -20.88
CA VAL A 31 -14.63 -5.52 -20.37
C VAL A 31 -15.27 -4.76 -21.52
N ASP A 32 -16.54 -4.42 -21.34
CA ASP A 32 -17.30 -3.55 -22.24
C ASP A 32 -17.07 -2.10 -21.84
N PHE A 33 -16.85 -1.25 -22.83
CA PHE A 33 -16.68 0.19 -22.65
C PHE A 33 -17.83 0.91 -23.36
N VAL A 34 -18.52 1.78 -22.64
CA VAL A 34 -19.51 2.69 -23.21
C VAL A 34 -18.91 4.09 -23.25
N ILE A 35 -18.75 4.62 -24.45
CA ILE A 35 -18.19 5.94 -24.72
C ILE A 35 -19.28 6.77 -25.39
N ASP A 36 -19.71 7.81 -24.70
CA ASP A 36 -20.66 8.81 -25.19
C ASP A 36 -20.00 10.19 -25.06
N PRO A 37 -19.92 11.01 -26.12
CA PRO A 37 -19.33 12.35 -26.05
C PRO A 37 -19.97 13.27 -24.98
N ASP A 38 -21.24 13.03 -24.64
CA ASP A 38 -22.01 13.86 -23.72
C ASP A 38 -22.06 13.29 -22.28
N GLN A 39 -21.51 12.09 -22.05
CA GLN A 39 -21.50 11.43 -20.74
C GLN A 39 -20.11 10.93 -20.34
N PRO A 40 -19.83 10.79 -19.03
CA PRO A 40 -18.63 10.10 -18.58
C PRO A 40 -18.58 8.68 -19.15
N PHE A 41 -17.40 8.24 -19.58
CA PHE A 41 -17.22 6.85 -20.00
C PHE A 41 -17.58 5.90 -18.85
N SER A 42 -18.07 4.72 -19.21
CA SER A 42 -18.41 3.67 -18.27
C SER A 42 -17.84 2.33 -18.73
N MET A 43 -17.58 1.45 -17.77
CA MET A 43 -16.97 0.15 -17.96
C MET A 43 -17.82 -0.92 -17.28
N GLN A 44 -17.99 -2.08 -17.89
CA GLN A 44 -18.64 -3.23 -17.28
C GLN A 44 -17.90 -4.49 -17.63
N GLY A 45 -17.57 -5.33 -16.65
CA GLY A 45 -16.98 -6.63 -16.93
C GLY A 45 -16.05 -7.13 -15.85
N MET A 46 -15.25 -8.13 -16.20
CA MET A 46 -14.29 -8.77 -15.29
C MET A 46 -12.98 -9.03 -16.01
N ALA A 47 -11.88 -8.83 -15.30
CA ALA A 47 -10.55 -9.20 -15.72
C ALA A 47 -9.78 -9.83 -14.57
N ARG A 48 -8.76 -10.60 -14.94
CA ARG A 48 -7.76 -11.15 -14.05
C ARG A 48 -6.40 -10.61 -14.46
N VAL A 49 -5.62 -10.20 -13.48
CA VAL A 49 -4.23 -9.82 -13.65
C VAL A 49 -3.36 -10.92 -13.05
N SER A 50 -2.30 -11.28 -13.76
CA SER A 50 -1.26 -12.19 -13.25
C SER A 50 0.12 -11.70 -13.65
N GLU A 51 1.12 -11.99 -12.81
CA GLU A 51 2.53 -11.68 -13.05
C GLU A 51 2.77 -10.16 -13.33
N GLY A 52 1.96 -9.32 -12.69
CA GLY A 52 2.05 -7.87 -12.81
C GLY A 52 3.25 -7.31 -12.08
N THR A 53 3.82 -6.23 -12.61
CA THR A 53 4.77 -5.37 -11.90
C THR A 53 4.23 -3.96 -11.86
N VAL A 54 4.32 -3.29 -10.71
CA VAL A 54 3.90 -1.90 -10.53
C VAL A 54 5.05 -1.07 -10.00
N VAL A 55 5.29 0.06 -10.66
CA VAL A 55 6.25 1.07 -10.21
C VAL A 55 5.46 2.30 -9.79
N THR A 56 5.67 2.77 -8.58
CA THR A 56 5.02 3.97 -8.04
C THR A 56 6.04 4.86 -7.34
N ARG A 57 5.75 6.15 -7.29
CA ARG A 57 6.57 7.09 -6.51
C ARG A 57 6.36 6.83 -5.02
N GLY A 58 7.46 6.70 -4.27
CA GLY A 58 7.42 6.53 -2.81
C GLY A 58 7.69 5.11 -2.31
N LEU A 59 7.81 4.12 -3.21
CA LEU A 59 8.37 2.81 -2.86
C LEU A 59 9.84 2.74 -3.30
N PRO A 60 10.71 2.09 -2.51
CA PRO A 60 12.13 1.94 -2.83
C PRO A 60 12.36 1.00 -4.02
N GLU A 61 11.46 0.03 -4.20
CA GLU A 61 11.50 -0.97 -5.26
C GLU A 61 10.11 -1.18 -5.90
N PRO A 62 10.03 -1.79 -7.10
CA PRO A 62 8.76 -2.15 -7.71
C PRO A 62 7.99 -3.21 -6.92
N LEU A 63 6.66 -3.12 -6.94
CA LEU A 63 5.79 -4.24 -6.56
C LEU A 63 5.84 -5.29 -7.67
N GLN A 64 6.10 -6.54 -7.29
CA GLN A 64 6.25 -7.68 -8.18
C GLN A 64 5.21 -8.75 -7.86
N GLU A 65 5.07 -9.71 -8.76
CA GLU A 65 4.15 -10.85 -8.61
C GLU A 65 2.71 -10.40 -8.30
N LEU A 66 2.31 -9.24 -8.85
CA LEU A 66 0.97 -8.72 -8.68
C LEU A 66 -0.02 -9.62 -9.40
N GLN A 67 -1.01 -10.08 -8.67
CA GLN A 67 -2.09 -10.91 -9.19
C GLN A 67 -3.38 -10.61 -8.44
N GLY A 68 -4.52 -10.78 -9.10
CA GLY A 68 -5.83 -10.57 -8.51
C GLY A 68 -6.93 -10.48 -9.55
N ASP A 69 -8.16 -10.48 -9.09
CA ASP A 69 -9.34 -10.32 -9.92
C ASP A 69 -9.85 -8.86 -9.85
N VAL A 70 -10.36 -8.38 -10.96
CA VAL A 70 -10.76 -6.99 -11.17
C VAL A 70 -12.14 -6.98 -11.79
N ARG A 71 -13.11 -6.34 -11.13
CA ARG A 71 -14.47 -6.16 -11.62
C ARG A 71 -14.73 -4.69 -11.92
N PHE A 72 -15.24 -4.42 -13.11
CA PHE A 72 -15.53 -3.06 -13.58
C PHE A 72 -17.03 -2.82 -13.51
N GLU A 73 -17.44 -1.73 -12.85
CA GLU A 73 -18.83 -1.34 -12.66
C GLU A 73 -18.98 0.17 -12.84
N HIS A 74 -19.42 0.57 -14.02
CA HIS A 74 -19.53 1.97 -14.45
C HIS A 74 -18.18 2.71 -14.34
N ARG A 75 -17.97 3.46 -13.26
CA ARG A 75 -16.78 4.26 -12.99
C ARG A 75 -15.99 3.74 -11.79
N THR A 76 -16.38 2.57 -11.29
CA THR A 76 -15.76 1.90 -10.16
C THR A 76 -15.03 0.65 -10.64
N ILE A 77 -13.81 0.48 -10.15
CA ILE A 77 -12.98 -0.69 -10.38
C ILE A 77 -12.81 -1.40 -9.04
N GLN A 78 -13.44 -2.54 -8.89
CA GLN A 78 -13.35 -3.37 -7.70
C GLN A 78 -12.17 -4.32 -7.82
N PHE A 79 -11.24 -4.24 -6.88
CA PHE A 79 -10.12 -5.16 -6.75
C PHE A 79 -10.45 -6.23 -5.71
N GLU A 80 -10.24 -7.49 -6.08
CA GLU A 80 -10.58 -8.67 -5.28
C GLU A 80 -9.35 -9.58 -5.21
N ASP A 81 -8.98 -9.99 -3.98
CA ASP A 81 -7.88 -10.91 -3.69
C ASP A 81 -6.55 -10.53 -4.35
N VAL A 82 -6.21 -9.23 -4.32
CA VAL A 82 -4.96 -8.73 -4.89
C VAL A 82 -3.80 -9.10 -3.98
N THR A 83 -2.83 -9.85 -4.48
CA THR A 83 -1.57 -10.11 -3.78
C THR A 83 -0.40 -9.50 -4.53
N ALA A 84 0.60 -8.99 -3.83
CA ALA A 84 1.84 -8.48 -4.41
C ALA A 84 3.03 -8.69 -3.46
N ARG A 85 4.24 -8.62 -4.02
CA ARG A 85 5.51 -8.69 -3.28
C ARG A 85 6.30 -7.40 -3.42
N LEU A 86 6.88 -6.91 -2.33
CA LEU A 86 7.85 -5.81 -2.27
C LEU A 86 9.10 -6.29 -1.53
N GLY A 87 10.19 -6.57 -2.26
CA GLY A 87 11.34 -7.26 -1.68
C GLY A 87 10.96 -8.63 -1.12
N GLU A 88 11.18 -8.85 0.18
CA GLU A 88 10.75 -10.06 0.90
C GLU A 88 9.32 -9.96 1.47
N LEU A 89 8.73 -8.77 1.47
CA LEU A 89 7.41 -8.55 2.03
C LEU A 89 6.33 -8.94 1.02
N THR A 90 5.30 -9.63 1.48
CA THR A 90 4.11 -9.93 0.68
C THR A 90 2.91 -9.27 1.32
N ALA A 91 2.03 -8.72 0.51
CA ALA A 91 0.81 -8.08 0.96
C ALA A 91 -0.38 -8.59 0.17
N GLU A 92 -1.54 -8.59 0.83
CA GLU A 92 -2.84 -8.80 0.22
C GLU A 92 -3.70 -7.55 0.39
N ALA A 93 -4.53 -7.23 -0.61
CA ALA A 93 -5.39 -6.06 -0.59
C ALA A 93 -6.67 -6.30 -1.40
N SER A 94 -7.70 -5.53 -1.08
CA SER A 94 -8.97 -5.50 -1.80
C SER A 94 -9.68 -4.18 -1.57
N GLY A 95 -10.57 -3.83 -2.48
CA GLY A 95 -11.43 -2.65 -2.34
C GLY A 95 -11.72 -1.95 -3.67
N PRO A 96 -12.66 -1.01 -3.67
CA PRO A 96 -12.98 -0.25 -4.86
C PRO A 96 -12.03 0.93 -5.10
N LEU A 97 -11.85 1.24 -6.38
CA LEU A 97 -11.32 2.48 -6.91
C LEU A 97 -12.42 3.14 -7.71
N ASP A 98 -13.03 4.18 -7.14
CA ASP A 98 -13.99 5.01 -7.84
C ASP A 98 -13.21 6.14 -8.55
N LEU A 99 -13.38 6.27 -9.87
CA LEU A 99 -12.64 7.26 -10.65
C LEU A 99 -13.04 8.71 -10.36
N ASP A 100 -14.15 8.93 -9.65
CA ASP A 100 -14.64 10.24 -9.21
C ASP A 100 -14.41 10.48 -7.71
N GLN A 101 -14.51 9.45 -6.87
CA GLN A 101 -14.37 9.56 -5.40
C GLN A 101 -12.96 9.20 -4.88
N GLY A 102 -12.25 8.31 -5.58
CA GLY A 102 -10.89 7.88 -5.26
C GLY A 102 -10.80 6.46 -4.68
N TYR A 103 -9.80 6.25 -3.83
CA TYR A 103 -9.46 4.97 -3.23
C TYR A 103 -10.36 4.64 -2.03
N ASP A 104 -10.65 3.35 -1.86
CA ASP A 104 -11.14 2.74 -0.61
C ASP A 104 -10.59 1.31 -0.51
N PHE A 105 -9.28 1.20 -0.31
CA PHE A 105 -8.61 -0.09 -0.20
C PHE A 105 -8.36 -0.45 1.25
N LYS A 106 -8.40 -1.75 1.52
CA LYS A 106 -7.92 -2.39 2.74
C LYS A 106 -6.96 -3.49 2.36
N GLY A 107 -5.96 -3.74 3.20
CA GLY A 107 -4.98 -4.77 2.97
C GLY A 107 -4.24 -5.16 4.23
N GLN A 108 -3.50 -6.26 4.12
CA GLN A 108 -2.68 -6.82 5.18
C GLN A 108 -1.30 -7.12 4.62
N ILE A 109 -0.28 -6.81 5.41
CA ILE A 109 1.09 -7.20 5.12
C ILE A 109 1.38 -8.45 5.94
N ASN A 110 1.89 -9.49 5.28
CA ASN A 110 2.26 -10.74 5.93
C ASN A 110 3.31 -10.50 7.03
N PRO A 111 3.42 -11.42 8.00
CA PRO A 111 4.33 -11.27 9.11
C PRO A 111 5.76 -10.96 8.65
N PHE A 112 6.33 -9.88 9.16
CA PHE A 112 7.65 -9.39 8.80
C PHE A 112 8.49 -9.04 10.02
N THR A 113 9.80 -8.92 9.83
CA THR A 113 10.74 -8.43 10.83
C THR A 113 11.09 -6.97 10.57
N VAL A 114 11.50 -6.24 11.60
CA VAL A 114 11.98 -4.85 11.42
C VAL A 114 13.22 -4.81 10.52
N THR A 115 14.06 -5.85 10.56
CA THR A 115 15.22 -5.98 9.67
C THR A 115 14.82 -6.03 8.19
N GLN A 116 13.76 -6.77 7.84
CA GLN A 116 13.25 -6.80 6.47
C GLN A 116 12.77 -5.42 6.01
N LEU A 117 12.17 -4.61 6.91
CA LEU A 117 11.81 -3.23 6.59
C LEU A 117 13.03 -2.32 6.47
N SER A 118 14.02 -2.43 7.37
CA SER A 118 15.23 -1.61 7.30
C SER A 118 16.04 -1.87 6.05
N ASP A 119 16.13 -3.13 5.63
CA ASP A 119 16.85 -3.53 4.42
C ASP A 119 16.12 -3.01 3.17
N LEU A 120 14.78 -3.13 3.14
CA LEU A 120 13.97 -2.68 2.01
C LEU A 120 13.98 -1.15 1.82
N PHE A 121 13.92 -0.39 2.91
CA PHE A 121 13.87 1.08 2.87
C PHE A 121 15.23 1.73 3.14
N GLU A 122 16.31 0.94 3.22
CA GLU A 122 17.69 1.37 3.41
C GLU A 122 17.87 2.36 4.58
N PHE A 123 17.34 2.02 5.76
CA PHE A 123 17.52 2.83 6.97
C PHE A 123 18.17 2.04 8.12
N ASP A 124 19.02 2.70 8.89
CA ASP A 124 19.66 2.07 10.05
C ASP A 124 18.74 2.07 11.27
N LEU A 125 18.66 0.93 11.94
CA LEU A 125 17.99 0.83 13.23
C LEU A 125 18.90 1.39 14.32
N PRO A 126 18.42 2.37 15.14
CA PRO A 126 19.25 2.99 16.18
C PRO A 126 19.58 2.02 17.32
N VAL A 127 18.78 0.96 17.46
CA VAL A 127 18.96 -0.11 18.45
C VAL A 127 18.57 -1.46 17.86
N ALA A 128 19.18 -2.53 18.35
CA ALA A 128 18.83 -3.88 17.95
C ALA A 128 17.36 -4.19 18.28
N THR A 129 16.63 -4.65 17.28
CA THR A 129 15.20 -5.01 17.40
C THR A 129 14.97 -6.38 16.80
N ALA A 130 14.38 -7.29 17.59
CA ALA A 130 14.02 -8.64 17.16
C ALA A 130 12.57 -8.92 17.51
N GLY A 131 11.78 -9.32 16.50
CA GLY A 131 10.36 -9.58 16.65
C GLY A 131 9.69 -9.76 15.29
N ILE A 132 8.47 -10.30 15.32
CA ILE A 132 7.63 -10.49 14.14
C ILE A 132 6.42 -9.56 14.28
N PHE A 133 6.08 -8.87 13.20
CA PHE A 133 5.03 -7.88 13.14
C PHE A 133 4.08 -8.18 11.99
N GLY A 134 2.80 -7.90 12.19
CA GLY A 134 1.83 -7.78 11.11
C GLY A 134 1.38 -6.33 10.97
N ALA A 135 0.84 -5.98 9.81
CA ALA A 135 0.24 -4.66 9.61
C ALA A 135 -1.05 -4.75 8.80
N ASP A 136 -2.10 -4.13 9.32
CA ASP A 136 -3.30 -3.78 8.55
C ASP A 136 -3.10 -2.39 7.94
N VAL A 137 -3.50 -2.20 6.68
CA VAL A 137 -3.34 -0.94 5.96
C VAL A 137 -4.64 -0.60 5.25
N THR A 138 -5.06 0.66 5.31
CA THR A 138 -6.13 1.20 4.48
C THR A 138 -5.60 2.37 3.65
N MET A 139 -6.13 2.52 2.45
CA MET A 139 -5.85 3.67 1.58
C MET A 139 -7.17 4.25 1.09
N THR A 140 -7.47 5.47 1.51
CA THR A 140 -8.75 6.13 1.25
C THR A 140 -8.55 7.52 0.64
N GLY A 141 -9.61 8.08 0.06
CA GLY A 141 -9.61 9.47 -0.41
C GLY A 141 -9.20 9.63 -1.87
N PRO A 142 -9.06 10.87 -2.35
CA PRO A 142 -8.99 11.17 -3.78
C PRO A 142 -7.69 10.63 -4.43
N LEU A 143 -7.76 10.32 -5.73
CA LEU A 143 -6.66 9.72 -6.51
C LEU A 143 -5.32 10.48 -6.40
N ASN A 144 -5.37 11.79 -6.24
CA ASN A 144 -4.20 12.66 -6.19
C ASN A 144 -3.67 12.92 -4.78
N GLN A 145 -4.46 12.65 -3.74
CA GLN A 145 -4.12 12.91 -2.34
C GLN A 145 -4.73 11.81 -1.45
N PRO A 146 -4.30 10.55 -1.63
CA PRO A 146 -4.75 9.47 -0.76
C PRO A 146 -4.30 9.71 0.69
N VAL A 147 -5.08 9.17 1.61
CA VAL A 147 -4.75 9.03 3.02
C VAL A 147 -4.51 7.55 3.29
N ILE A 148 -3.31 7.21 3.74
CA ILE A 148 -2.95 5.84 4.11
C ILE A 148 -2.96 5.75 5.63
N ALA A 149 -3.76 4.85 6.18
CA ALA A 149 -3.72 4.53 7.61
C ALA A 149 -3.18 3.12 7.79
N SER A 150 -2.37 2.91 8.82
CA SER A 150 -1.76 1.61 9.12
C SER A 150 -1.83 1.32 10.60
N GLN A 151 -2.12 0.06 10.94
CA GLN A 151 -2.04 -0.47 12.29
C GLN A 151 -1.04 -1.62 12.30
N LEU A 152 0.09 -1.40 12.96
CA LEU A 152 1.17 -2.36 13.14
C LEU A 152 1.04 -3.01 14.51
N GLN A 153 1.19 -4.33 14.56
CA GLN A 153 1.11 -5.09 15.81
C GLN A 153 2.18 -6.19 15.85
N ALA A 154 2.81 -6.36 17.00
CA ALA A 154 3.68 -7.50 17.25
C ALA A 154 2.88 -8.81 17.35
N GLN A 155 3.34 -9.86 16.68
CA GLN A 155 2.74 -11.20 16.72
C GLN A 155 3.31 -12.10 17.82
N GLY A 156 3.91 -11.49 18.85
CA GLY A 156 4.56 -12.17 19.96
C GLY A 156 5.52 -11.24 20.69
N PRO A 157 6.34 -11.76 21.61
CA PRO A 157 7.32 -10.95 22.32
C PRO A 157 8.33 -10.30 21.37
N VAL A 158 8.61 -9.02 21.60
CA VAL A 158 9.62 -8.25 20.85
C VAL A 158 10.74 -7.87 21.79
N VAL A 159 11.99 -8.00 21.35
CA VAL A 159 13.16 -7.54 22.08
C VAL A 159 13.70 -6.29 21.42
N ILE A 160 13.74 -5.17 22.15
CA ILE A 160 14.32 -3.90 21.71
C ILE A 160 15.39 -3.52 22.73
N ASP A 161 16.65 -3.39 22.29
CA ASP A 161 17.80 -3.06 23.15
C ASP A 161 17.84 -3.88 24.45
N GLN A 162 17.66 -5.20 24.33
CA GLN A 162 17.63 -6.18 25.44
C GLN A 162 16.40 -6.11 26.36
N VAL A 163 15.44 -5.23 26.09
CA VAL A 163 14.16 -5.17 26.81
C VAL A 163 13.12 -5.99 26.07
N THR A 164 12.55 -6.99 26.74
CA THR A 164 11.44 -7.79 26.19
C THR A 164 10.11 -7.11 26.44
N PHE A 165 9.35 -6.90 25.38
CA PHE A 165 7.98 -6.38 25.38
C PHE A 165 7.00 -7.51 25.14
N SER A 166 5.95 -7.60 25.95
CA SER A 166 4.85 -8.56 25.74
C SER A 166 3.85 -8.07 24.70
N GLU A 167 3.71 -6.75 24.57
CA GLU A 167 2.79 -6.10 23.63
C GLU A 167 3.47 -4.90 23.00
N LEU A 168 3.26 -4.73 21.69
CA LEU A 168 3.67 -3.56 20.94
C LEU A 168 2.66 -3.33 19.81
N GLU A 169 2.08 -2.15 19.78
CA GLU A 169 1.14 -1.70 18.75
C GLU A 169 1.44 -0.26 18.35
N ALA A 170 1.31 0.04 17.06
CA ALA A 170 1.39 1.38 16.53
C ALA A 170 0.26 1.64 15.53
N LYS A 171 -0.30 2.84 15.56
CA LYS A 171 -1.23 3.37 14.56
C LYS A 171 -0.59 4.60 13.94
N ALA A 172 -0.59 4.66 12.62
CA ALA A 172 -0.03 5.77 11.89
C ALA A 172 -0.92 6.14 10.69
N THR A 173 -0.92 7.43 10.37
CA THR A 173 -1.65 8.01 9.25
C THR A 173 -0.70 8.85 8.40
N LEU A 174 -0.52 8.45 7.15
CA LEU A 174 0.18 9.20 6.12
C LEU A 174 -0.83 10.00 5.29
N LYS A 175 -0.80 11.32 5.47
CA LYS A 175 -1.42 12.28 4.57
C LYS A 175 -0.32 13.17 4.02
N ALA A 176 0.24 12.76 2.88
CA ALA A 176 1.44 13.36 2.30
C ALA A 176 1.33 14.91 2.24
N PRO A 177 2.39 15.64 2.64
CA PRO A 177 3.71 15.14 3.03
C PRO A 177 3.83 14.77 4.52
N ASN A 178 2.75 14.64 5.28
CA ASN A 178 2.82 14.45 6.73
C ASN A 178 2.54 13.00 7.12
N LEU A 179 3.43 12.43 7.92
CA LEU A 179 3.20 11.18 8.63
C LEU A 179 2.88 11.50 10.10
N VAL A 180 1.77 10.98 10.59
CA VAL A 180 1.36 11.08 11.99
C VAL A 180 1.44 9.69 12.59
N ILE A 181 2.13 9.53 13.71
CA ILE A 181 1.99 8.35 14.56
C ILE A 181 0.89 8.70 15.56
N ASP A 182 -0.32 8.25 15.28
CA ASP A 182 -1.52 8.53 16.06
C ASP A 182 -1.41 7.95 17.47
N SER A 183 -0.86 6.75 17.58
CA SER A 183 -0.56 6.12 18.86
C SER A 183 0.53 5.08 18.71
N PHE A 184 1.45 5.04 19.66
CA PHE A 184 2.37 3.94 19.89
C PHE A 184 2.20 3.47 21.33
N GLN A 185 2.04 2.17 21.54
CA GLN A 185 1.92 1.57 22.86
C GLN A 185 2.84 0.36 22.96
N ALA A 186 3.57 0.24 24.07
CA ALA A 186 4.41 -0.91 24.35
C ALA A 186 4.38 -1.26 25.84
N ILE A 187 4.31 -2.56 26.14
CA ILE A 187 4.29 -3.09 27.52
C ILE A 187 5.54 -3.94 27.75
N PRO A 188 6.53 -3.45 28.52
CA PRO A 188 7.67 -4.27 28.92
C PRO A 188 7.23 -5.43 29.82
N GLN A 189 7.85 -6.59 29.68
CA GLN A 189 7.60 -7.74 30.57
C GLN A 189 8.01 -7.46 32.03
N GLY A 190 8.96 -6.54 32.24
CA GLY A 190 9.33 -6.04 33.57
C GLY A 190 8.28 -5.16 34.23
N GLY A 191 7.18 -4.84 33.54
CA GLY A 191 6.09 -3.98 33.99
C GLY A 191 6.20 -2.53 33.48
N GLY A 192 5.11 -1.79 33.68
CA GLY A 192 4.94 -0.43 33.15
C GLY A 192 4.27 -0.40 31.78
N ALA A 193 4.08 0.80 31.24
CA ALA A 193 3.55 1.02 29.90
C ALA A 193 4.23 2.25 29.28
N ILE A 194 4.53 2.16 27.99
CA ILE A 194 5.05 3.24 27.18
C ILE A 194 3.94 3.66 26.22
N ALA A 195 3.66 4.96 26.17
CA ALA A 195 2.73 5.54 25.22
C ALA A 195 3.39 6.75 24.54
N ALA A 196 3.26 6.85 23.21
CA ALA A 196 3.80 7.95 22.44
C ALA A 196 2.89 8.31 21.26
N ALA A 197 3.05 9.53 20.75
CA ALA A 197 2.48 10.01 19.51
C ALA A 197 3.49 10.95 18.84
N ALA A 198 3.49 11.04 17.52
CA ALA A 198 4.45 11.85 16.78
C ALA A 198 3.84 12.50 15.53
N PHE A 199 4.42 13.62 15.12
CA PHE A 199 4.14 14.29 13.84
C PHE A 199 5.46 14.44 13.09
N ILE A 200 5.52 13.92 11.87
CA ILE A 200 6.73 13.83 11.06
C ILE A 200 6.43 14.44 9.68
N PRO A 201 6.92 15.65 9.39
CA PRO A 201 6.88 16.19 8.03
C PRO A 201 7.92 15.46 7.15
N LEU A 202 7.45 14.80 6.10
CA LEU A 202 8.29 14.15 5.08
C LEU A 202 8.79 15.23 4.12
N VAL A 203 9.88 15.89 4.49
CA VAL A 203 10.57 16.82 3.59
C VAL A 203 11.42 15.98 2.64
N ASN A 204 11.34 16.22 1.33
CA ASN A 204 12.27 15.66 0.36
C ASN A 204 13.69 16.06 0.80
N GLN A 205 14.46 15.14 1.39
CA GLN A 205 15.89 15.35 1.54
C GLN A 205 16.48 15.29 0.13
N PRO A 206 17.13 16.37 -0.38
CA PRO A 206 18.02 16.21 -1.50
C PRO A 206 19.13 15.24 -1.06
N SER A 207 19.37 14.19 -1.84
CA SER A 207 20.54 13.34 -1.71
C SER A 207 21.78 14.24 -1.59
N SER A 208 22.47 14.14 -0.46
CA SER A 208 23.74 14.85 -0.26
C SER A 208 24.78 14.31 -1.26
N PRO A 209 25.70 15.17 -1.74
CA PRO A 209 26.54 14.95 -2.92
C PRO A 209 27.55 13.80 -2.79
#